data_AF-A0A917VRZ0-F1
#
_entry.id   AF-A0A917VRZ0-F1
#
_cell.length_a   1.000
_cell.length_b   1.000
_cell.length_c   1.000
_cell.angle_alpha   90.00
_cell.angle_beta   90.00
_cell.angle_gamma   90.00
#
_symmetry.space_group_name_H-M   'P 1'
#
loop_
_entity.id
_entity.type
_entity.pdbx_description
1 polymer ?
#
loop_
_entity_poly.entity_id
_entity_poly.type
_entity_poly.pdbx_seq_one_letter_code
_entity_poly.pdbx_strand_id
1 'polypeptide(L)'
;MRREAGLPPVAESYGNWENSGLDGHTVGHALSGAALMSVVTDDPRPKAMVEHLVQGVVECQDALGTGYVGGIPDGVRLWQRVAAGQVERDSFELGGAWVPWYNLHKLFTGLLDAHRHTGSDLALTAVRRLTDWWDQLAAGTDDDTHEAMLRTEFAGMCEALADLADVTGTDRYAALARRFLDQSLLLPLREHRDVLDGMHANTQIAKVVGYQRLGEVGDDPGLRDAARFFWQTMTRHRTFSFGGNSVREHLHPRDDFASALVAGGPRDLQHLQHAQAEPRAVPRRAGRRGARSLRARDGQPHPVVPASQGLVYFTPVRPGHYRVVSTPQNCFWCCVGTGLENHAKYGELVYTTEGSEPLRQPLHRFPAQPARTEPGAGADRDGPVRR
;
A
#
# COMPACT_ATOMS: atom_id res chain seq x y z
N MET A 1 15.62 -12.51 -0.22
CA MET A 1 14.88 -13.76 0.14
C MET A 1 15.77 -14.99 0.13
N ARG A 2 16.35 -15.42 -1.02
CA ARG A 2 17.22 -16.62 -1.07
C ARG A 2 18.37 -16.58 -0.05
N ARG A 3 19.04 -15.44 0.10
CA ARG A 3 20.06 -15.16 1.14
C ARG A 3 19.55 -15.53 2.54
N GLU A 4 18.41 -14.96 2.94
CA GLU A 4 17.80 -15.20 4.26
C GLU A 4 17.32 -16.64 4.44
N ALA A 5 17.02 -17.35 3.34
CA ALA A 5 16.64 -18.76 3.35
C ALA A 5 17.84 -19.73 3.28
N GLY A 6 19.08 -19.23 3.28
CA GLY A 6 20.28 -20.06 3.15
C GLY A 6 20.45 -20.72 1.77
N LEU A 7 19.72 -20.24 0.76
CA LEU A 7 19.78 -20.73 -0.61
C LEU A 7 20.80 -19.95 -1.44
N PRO A 8 21.48 -20.58 -2.42
CA PRO A 8 22.41 -19.89 -3.29
C PRO A 8 21.67 -18.80 -4.10
N PRO A 9 22.25 -17.60 -4.26
CA PRO A 9 21.65 -16.56 -5.09
C PRO A 9 21.65 -16.99 -6.56
N VAL A 10 20.58 -16.62 -7.28
CA VAL A 10 20.47 -16.84 -8.74
C VAL A 10 20.86 -15.60 -9.54
N ALA A 11 20.99 -14.45 -8.87
CA ALA A 11 21.42 -13.17 -9.40
C ALA A 11 21.94 -12.30 -8.25
N GLU A 12 22.67 -11.23 -8.59
CA GLU A 12 23.01 -10.19 -7.62
C GLU A 12 21.75 -9.45 -7.15
N SER A 13 21.72 -9.04 -5.89
CA SER A 13 20.65 -8.18 -5.39
C SER A 13 20.74 -6.81 -6.05
N TYR A 14 19.59 -6.20 -6.29
CA TYR A 14 19.55 -4.81 -6.72
C TYR A 14 20.20 -3.89 -5.67
N GLY A 15 20.69 -2.73 -6.13
CA GLY A 15 21.24 -1.69 -5.26
C GLY A 15 20.15 -0.84 -4.59
N ASN A 16 20.55 0.33 -4.09
CA ASN A 16 19.66 1.26 -3.41
C ASN A 16 19.01 0.62 -2.17
N TRP A 17 17.69 0.72 -1.96
CA TRP A 17 17.08 0.24 -0.72
C TRP A 17 17.01 -1.30 -0.63
N GLU A 18 17.16 -2.01 -1.75
CA GLU A 18 17.18 -3.48 -1.81
C GLU A 18 18.49 -4.10 -1.31
N ASN A 19 19.51 -3.30 -0.99
CA ASN A 19 20.73 -3.77 -0.33
C ASN A 19 21.21 -2.88 0.82
N SER A 20 20.34 -1.96 1.29
CA SER A 20 20.65 -1.03 2.38
C SER A 20 19.70 -1.16 3.57
N GLY A 21 18.94 -2.25 3.66
CA GLY A 21 18.10 -2.56 4.82
C GLY A 21 16.62 -2.81 4.53
N LEU A 22 16.11 -2.42 3.35
CA LEU A 22 14.71 -2.66 2.95
C LEU A 22 14.54 -3.86 2.01
N ASP A 23 15.61 -4.65 1.83
CA ASP A 23 15.71 -5.85 1.01
C ASP A 23 14.40 -6.67 0.99
N GLY A 24 13.85 -6.91 -0.20
CA GLY A 24 12.64 -7.71 -0.42
C GLY A 24 11.33 -6.93 -0.55
N HIS A 25 11.26 -5.65 -0.17
CA HIS A 25 10.02 -4.88 -0.25
C HIS A 25 9.52 -4.73 -1.71
N THR A 26 10.44 -4.66 -2.68
CA THR A 26 10.11 -4.52 -4.10
C THR A 26 9.51 -5.80 -4.66
N VAL A 27 9.87 -6.98 -4.14
CA VAL A 27 9.28 -8.26 -4.60
C VAL A 27 7.77 -8.26 -4.38
N GLY A 28 7.32 -7.78 -3.22
CA GLY A 28 5.89 -7.64 -2.93
C GLY A 28 5.16 -6.71 -3.91
N HIS A 29 5.71 -5.51 -4.12
CA HIS A 29 5.17 -4.55 -5.10
C HIS A 29 5.18 -5.08 -6.54
N ALA A 30 6.27 -5.72 -6.96
CA ALA A 30 6.40 -6.31 -8.29
C ALA A 30 5.37 -7.42 -8.50
N LEU A 31 5.10 -8.21 -7.46
CA LEU A 31 4.08 -9.26 -7.48
C LEU A 31 2.67 -8.66 -7.62
N SER A 32 2.30 -7.65 -6.81
CA SER A 32 1.04 -6.91 -6.96
C SER A 32 0.91 -6.27 -8.35
N GLY A 33 1.94 -5.55 -8.81
CA GLY A 33 1.95 -4.88 -10.11
C GLY A 33 1.80 -5.85 -11.27
N ALA A 34 2.50 -6.98 -11.25
CA ALA A 34 2.39 -8.02 -12.27
C ALA A 34 1.01 -8.70 -12.25
N ALA A 35 0.47 -8.99 -11.06
CA ALA A 35 -0.86 -9.58 -10.90
C ALA A 35 -1.96 -8.66 -11.43
N LEU A 36 -1.93 -7.38 -11.07
CA LEU A 36 -2.87 -6.37 -11.58
C LEU A 36 -2.73 -6.16 -13.08
N MET A 37 -1.50 -6.08 -13.59
CA MET A 37 -1.27 -5.92 -15.02
C MET A 37 -1.82 -7.12 -15.81
N SER A 38 -1.69 -8.34 -15.29
CA SER A 38 -2.15 -9.57 -15.97
C SER A 38 -3.64 -9.63 -16.30
N VAL A 39 -4.47 -8.82 -15.64
CA VAL A 39 -5.92 -8.77 -15.88
C VAL A 39 -6.36 -7.56 -16.71
N VAL A 40 -5.43 -6.67 -17.09
CA VAL A 40 -5.71 -5.47 -17.90
C VAL A 40 -4.94 -5.43 -19.22
N THR A 41 -4.20 -6.49 -19.56
CA THR A 41 -3.53 -6.66 -20.86
C THR A 41 -3.59 -8.11 -21.33
N ASP A 42 -3.50 -8.33 -22.64
CA ASP A 42 -3.37 -9.65 -23.26
C ASP A 42 -1.91 -10.16 -23.29
N ASP A 43 -0.96 -9.36 -22.78
CA ASP A 43 0.44 -9.75 -22.67
C ASP A 43 0.62 -10.90 -21.67
N PRO A 44 1.24 -12.03 -22.04
CA PRO A 44 1.45 -13.16 -21.12
C PRO A 44 2.55 -12.92 -20.08
N ARG A 45 3.44 -11.94 -20.28
CA ARG A 45 4.64 -11.73 -19.44
C ARG A 45 4.30 -11.39 -17.98
N PRO A 46 3.30 -10.54 -17.66
CA PRO A 46 2.94 -10.28 -16.26
C PRO A 46 2.49 -11.54 -15.51
N LYS A 47 1.69 -12.40 -16.14
CA LYS A 47 1.28 -13.67 -15.51
C LYS A 47 2.47 -14.60 -15.28
N ALA A 48 3.37 -14.74 -16.26
CA ALA A 48 4.59 -15.52 -16.11
C ALA A 48 5.50 -14.97 -14.99
N MET A 49 5.55 -13.65 -14.82
CA MET A 49 6.28 -13.01 -13.73
C MET A 49 5.66 -13.36 -12.36
N VAL A 50 4.33 -13.34 -12.23
CA VAL A 50 3.63 -13.77 -11.00
C VAL A 50 4.00 -15.22 -10.66
N GLU A 51 3.87 -16.13 -11.62
CA GLU A 51 4.18 -17.55 -11.43
C GLU A 51 5.64 -17.74 -10.98
N HIS A 52 6.59 -17.07 -11.63
CA HIS A 52 8.00 -17.14 -11.28
C HIS A 52 8.31 -16.61 -9.88
N LEU A 53 7.75 -15.44 -9.53
CA LEU A 53 7.97 -14.82 -8.22
C LEU A 53 7.36 -15.65 -7.09
N VAL A 54 6.12 -16.14 -7.27
CA VAL A 54 5.46 -17.00 -6.27
C VAL A 54 6.25 -18.29 -6.06
N GLN A 55 6.74 -18.92 -7.14
CA GLN A 55 7.58 -20.11 -7.03
C GLN A 55 8.87 -19.82 -6.24
N GLY A 56 9.55 -18.71 -6.53
CA GLY A 56 10.76 -18.31 -5.79
C GLY A 56 10.49 -18.01 -4.31
N VAL A 57 9.35 -17.41 -3.98
CA VAL A 57 8.91 -17.19 -2.58
C VAL A 57 8.70 -18.53 -1.88
N VAL A 58 8.00 -19.47 -2.50
CA VAL A 58 7.73 -20.79 -1.91
C VAL A 58 9.00 -21.60 -1.73
N GLU A 59 9.92 -21.61 -2.70
CA GLU A 59 11.23 -22.26 -2.53
C GLU A 59 11.99 -21.74 -1.29
N CYS A 60 11.99 -20.42 -1.08
CA CYS A 60 12.62 -19.82 0.08
C CYS A 60 11.89 -20.19 1.38
N GLN A 61 10.54 -20.18 1.35
CA GLN A 61 9.70 -20.52 2.49
C GLN A 61 9.85 -22.00 2.90
N ASP A 62 9.99 -22.89 1.91
CA ASP A 62 10.22 -24.33 2.11
C ASP A 62 11.61 -24.61 2.65
N ALA A 63 12.65 -23.94 2.14
CA ALA A 63 14.01 -24.07 2.65
C ALA A 63 14.15 -23.63 4.12
N LEU A 64 13.40 -22.60 4.53
CA LEU A 64 13.32 -22.18 5.93
C LEU A 64 12.51 -23.14 6.81
N GLY A 65 11.46 -23.76 6.25
CA GLY A 65 10.64 -24.76 6.93
C GLY A 65 9.77 -24.24 8.09
N THR A 66 9.78 -22.93 8.37
CA THR A 66 9.06 -22.32 9.51
C THR A 66 7.75 -21.64 9.11
N GLY A 67 7.52 -21.45 7.80
CA GLY A 67 6.44 -20.60 7.29
C GLY A 67 6.86 -19.14 7.07
N TYR A 68 7.94 -18.68 7.70
CA TYR A 68 8.54 -17.38 7.40
C TYR A 68 9.17 -17.36 6.00
N VAL A 69 9.07 -16.21 5.34
CA VAL A 69 9.87 -15.84 4.16
C VAL A 69 9.95 -14.32 4.09
N GLY A 70 11.14 -13.79 3.80
CA GLY A 70 11.38 -12.35 3.72
C GLY A 70 12.76 -12.02 3.17
N GLY A 71 12.95 -10.77 2.74
CA GLY A 71 14.25 -10.26 2.32
C GLY A 71 15.04 -9.54 3.41
N ILE A 72 14.39 -9.19 4.52
CA ILE A 72 14.96 -8.42 5.62
C ILE A 72 16.25 -9.08 6.12
N PRO A 73 17.38 -8.33 6.20
CA PRO A 73 18.64 -8.87 6.74
C PRO A 73 18.47 -9.46 8.13
N ASP A 74 18.96 -10.69 8.32
CA ASP A 74 18.83 -11.47 9.56
C ASP A 74 17.38 -11.65 10.03
N GLY A 75 16.44 -11.74 9.09
CA GLY A 75 15.00 -11.66 9.36
C GLY A 75 14.50 -12.69 10.38
N VAL A 76 14.96 -13.94 10.31
CA VAL A 76 14.58 -15.00 11.29
C VAL A 76 14.96 -14.57 12.71
N ARG A 77 16.19 -14.07 12.88
CA ARG A 77 16.73 -13.67 14.17
C ARG A 77 16.07 -12.39 14.69
N LEU A 78 15.73 -11.47 13.79
CA LEU A 78 14.95 -10.27 14.09
C LEU A 78 13.61 -10.62 14.72
N TRP A 79 12.81 -11.46 14.04
CA TRP A 79 11.46 -11.75 14.51
C TRP A 79 11.43 -12.55 15.81
N GLN A 80 12.42 -13.42 16.03
CA GLN A 80 12.63 -14.08 17.33
C GLN A 80 12.87 -13.07 18.46
N ARG A 81 13.67 -12.02 18.23
CA ARG A 81 13.91 -10.95 19.22
C ARG A 81 12.65 -10.14 19.50
N VAL A 82 11.92 -9.76 18.44
CA VAL A 82 10.65 -9.02 18.54
C VAL A 82 9.63 -9.80 19.36
N ALA A 83 9.44 -11.09 19.05
CA ALA A 83 8.52 -11.96 19.79
C ALA A 83 8.93 -12.19 21.25
N ALA A 84 10.23 -12.13 21.55
CA ALA A 84 10.78 -12.16 22.91
C ALA A 84 10.69 -10.81 23.65
N GLY A 85 10.00 -9.81 23.08
CA GLY A 85 9.76 -8.51 23.71
C GLY A 85 10.88 -7.49 23.55
N GLN A 86 11.88 -7.75 22.70
CA GLN A 86 12.94 -6.79 22.39
C GLN A 86 12.43 -5.78 21.34
N VAL A 87 11.51 -4.93 21.78
CA VAL A 87 10.81 -3.95 20.96
C VAL A 87 11.12 -2.56 21.46
N GLU A 88 11.61 -1.72 20.56
CA GLU A 88 11.80 -0.29 20.79
C GLU A 88 10.66 0.50 20.16
N ARG A 89 10.30 1.63 20.77
CA ARG A 89 9.26 2.53 20.25
C ARG A 89 9.88 3.54 19.29
N ASP A 90 10.32 3.06 18.12
CA ASP A 90 10.84 3.90 17.04
C ASP A 90 9.86 3.92 15.84
N SER A 91 9.91 4.99 15.04
CA SER A 91 9.00 5.14 13.89
C SER A 91 9.40 4.31 12.67
N PHE A 92 10.69 4.06 12.51
CA PHE A 92 11.26 3.41 11.31
C PHE A 92 12.18 2.23 11.61
N GLU A 93 12.60 2.03 12.85
CA GLU A 93 13.41 0.89 13.26
C GLU A 93 12.63 -0.06 14.18
N LEU A 94 12.75 -1.36 13.96
CA LEU A 94 12.28 -2.39 14.87
C LEU A 94 13.36 -3.45 15.02
N GLY A 95 13.90 -3.60 16.22
CA GLY A 95 14.91 -4.62 16.53
C GLY A 95 16.18 -4.51 15.67
N GLY A 96 16.57 -3.28 15.28
CA GLY A 96 17.71 -3.01 14.40
C GLY A 96 17.42 -3.11 12.89
N ALA A 97 16.17 -3.34 12.49
CA ALA A 97 15.78 -3.46 11.09
C ALA A 97 14.89 -2.30 10.63
N TRP A 98 15.07 -1.88 9.38
CA TRP A 98 14.30 -0.80 8.77
C TRP A 98 12.89 -1.27 8.37
N VAL A 99 11.87 -0.76 9.05
CA VAL A 99 10.43 -0.97 8.83
C VAL A 99 10.05 -2.41 8.39
N PRO A 100 10.44 -3.45 9.16
CA PRO A 100 10.30 -4.84 8.73
C PRO A 100 8.84 -5.27 8.52
N TRP A 101 7.88 -4.67 9.23
CA TRP A 101 6.46 -4.90 8.97
C TRP A 101 5.96 -4.26 7.69
N TYR A 102 6.41 -3.06 7.33
CA TYR A 102 6.14 -2.47 6.01
C TYR A 102 6.64 -3.38 4.89
N ASN A 103 7.83 -3.97 5.07
CA ASN A 103 8.44 -4.87 4.09
C ASN A 103 7.58 -6.13 3.92
N LEU A 104 7.27 -6.84 5.01
CA LEU A 104 6.39 -8.01 4.95
C LEU A 104 4.99 -7.65 4.43
N HIS A 105 4.42 -6.51 4.79
CA HIS A 105 3.13 -6.07 4.27
C HIS A 105 3.09 -6.10 2.74
N LYS A 106 4.15 -5.63 2.05
CA LYS A 106 4.18 -5.67 0.57
C LYS A 106 4.16 -7.09 0.05
N LEU A 107 4.83 -8.02 0.72
CA LEU A 107 4.79 -9.43 0.35
C LEU A 107 3.40 -10.04 0.58
N PHE A 108 2.74 -9.71 1.69
CA PHE A 108 1.36 -10.13 1.97
C PHE A 108 0.40 -9.66 0.88
N THR A 109 0.40 -8.37 0.56
CA THR A 109 -0.47 -7.80 -0.48
C THR A 109 -0.15 -8.39 -1.85
N GLY A 110 1.13 -8.54 -2.20
CA GLY A 110 1.56 -9.19 -3.43
C GLY A 110 1.02 -10.61 -3.59
N LEU A 111 1.13 -11.44 -2.56
CA LEU A 111 0.65 -12.83 -2.60
C LEU A 111 -0.88 -12.89 -2.68
N LEU A 112 -1.58 -12.00 -1.97
CA LEU A 112 -3.04 -11.88 -2.06
C LEU A 112 -3.50 -11.43 -3.45
N ASP A 113 -2.83 -10.44 -4.04
CA ASP A 113 -3.14 -9.97 -5.39
C ASP A 113 -2.83 -11.05 -6.44
N ALA A 114 -1.73 -11.79 -6.29
CA ALA A 114 -1.42 -12.94 -7.13
C ALA A 114 -2.53 -13.98 -7.10
N HIS A 115 -3.05 -14.32 -5.92
CA HIS A 115 -4.20 -15.21 -5.80
C HIS A 115 -5.45 -14.63 -6.47
N ARG A 116 -5.82 -13.38 -6.15
CA ARG A 116 -7.05 -12.73 -6.61
C ARG A 116 -7.11 -12.53 -8.12
N HIS A 117 -6.00 -12.16 -8.74
CA HIS A 117 -5.96 -11.76 -10.15
C HIS A 117 -5.48 -12.86 -11.09
N THR A 118 -4.75 -13.87 -10.59
CA THR A 118 -4.26 -14.97 -11.42
C THR A 118 -4.80 -16.35 -11.03
N GLY A 119 -5.51 -16.47 -9.90
CA GLY A 119 -6.02 -17.73 -9.38
C GLY A 119 -4.93 -18.61 -8.74
N SER A 120 -3.80 -18.03 -8.31
CA SER A 120 -2.70 -18.79 -7.73
C SER A 120 -3.02 -19.31 -6.32
N ASP A 121 -3.37 -20.59 -6.22
CA ASP A 121 -3.52 -21.29 -4.92
C ASP A 121 -2.19 -21.41 -4.16
N LEU A 122 -1.08 -21.46 -4.92
CA LEU A 122 0.26 -21.49 -4.36
C LEU A 122 0.56 -20.19 -3.60
N ALA A 123 0.17 -19.04 -4.16
CA ALA A 123 0.32 -17.74 -3.49
C ALA A 123 -0.55 -17.65 -2.22
N LEU A 124 -1.80 -18.12 -2.28
CA LEU A 124 -2.68 -18.18 -1.11
C LEU A 124 -2.10 -19.07 -0.01
N THR A 125 -1.53 -20.22 -0.38
CA THR A 125 -0.87 -21.13 0.57
C THR A 125 0.34 -20.46 1.22
N ALA A 126 1.16 -19.76 0.44
CA ALA A 126 2.34 -19.07 0.94
C ALA A 126 2.00 -17.97 1.96
N VAL A 127 1.00 -17.12 1.68
CA VAL A 127 0.59 -16.05 2.62
C VAL A 127 -0.06 -16.60 3.88
N ARG A 128 -0.80 -17.72 3.80
CA ARG A 128 -1.33 -18.43 4.97
C ARG A 128 -0.21 -18.94 5.86
N ARG A 129 0.79 -19.62 5.30
CA ARG A 129 1.96 -20.12 6.04
C ARG A 129 2.75 -18.98 6.70
N LEU A 130 2.87 -17.84 6.02
CA LEU A 130 3.51 -16.64 6.56
C LEU A 130 2.69 -16.04 7.72
N THR A 131 1.36 -16.06 7.62
CA THR A 131 0.48 -15.59 8.69
C THR A 131 0.53 -16.52 9.90
N ASP A 132 0.39 -17.83 9.67
CA ASP A 132 0.44 -18.87 10.71
C ASP A 132 1.79 -18.86 11.44
N TRP A 133 2.89 -18.61 10.74
CA TRP A 133 4.20 -18.44 11.35
C TRP A 133 4.22 -17.31 12.38
N TRP A 134 3.73 -16.11 12.03
CA TRP A 134 3.72 -14.99 12.96
C TRP A 134 2.75 -15.23 14.12
N ASP A 135 1.56 -15.75 13.84
CA ASP A 135 0.54 -16.07 14.85
C ASP A 135 1.12 -17.03 15.92
N GLN A 136 1.88 -18.05 15.49
CA GLN A 136 2.58 -18.97 16.38
C GLN A 136 3.74 -18.32 17.12
N LEU A 137 4.59 -17.55 16.42
CA LEU A 137 5.78 -16.94 17.00
C LEU A 137 5.42 -15.89 18.06
N ALA A 138 4.36 -15.12 17.83
CA ALA A 138 3.91 -14.03 18.70
C ALA A 138 2.78 -14.45 19.67
N ALA A 139 2.52 -15.76 19.82
CA ALA A 139 1.45 -16.28 20.69
C ALA A 139 1.64 -15.91 22.17
N GLY A 140 2.89 -15.74 22.61
CA GLY A 140 3.25 -15.33 23.97
C GLY A 140 3.45 -13.82 24.15
N THR A 141 3.31 -13.02 23.10
CA THR A 141 3.56 -11.57 23.15
C THR A 141 2.34 -10.85 23.71
N ASP A 142 2.52 -10.13 24.83
CA ASP A 142 1.48 -9.31 25.45
C ASP A 142 1.08 -8.09 24.60
N ASP A 143 -0.06 -7.49 24.95
CA ASP A 143 -0.65 -6.39 24.18
C ASP A 143 0.20 -5.11 24.24
N ASP A 144 0.89 -4.84 25.35
CA ASP A 144 1.75 -3.66 25.49
C ASP A 144 2.98 -3.74 24.59
N THR A 145 3.58 -4.93 24.49
CA THR A 145 4.69 -5.23 23.61
C THR A 145 4.26 -5.18 22.15
N HIS A 146 3.08 -5.74 21.84
CA HIS A 146 2.52 -5.67 20.49
C HIS A 146 2.24 -4.21 20.09
N GLU A 147 1.60 -3.42 20.95
CA GLU A 147 1.32 -2.01 20.69
C GLU A 147 2.61 -1.18 20.56
N ALA A 148 3.65 -1.49 21.35
CA ALA A 148 4.96 -0.85 21.20
C ALA A 148 5.57 -1.11 19.80
N MET A 149 5.39 -2.32 19.27
CA MET A 149 5.87 -2.71 17.93
C MET A 149 5.16 -1.93 16.82
N LEU A 150 3.89 -1.55 17.03
CA LEU A 150 3.09 -0.78 16.07
C LEU A 150 3.52 0.71 15.96
N ARG A 151 4.46 1.15 16.80
CA ARG A 151 5.12 2.45 16.61
C ARG A 151 5.93 2.49 15.33
N THR A 152 6.62 1.39 15.03
CA THR A 152 7.35 1.24 13.77
C THR A 152 6.37 1.09 12.62
N GLU A 153 6.66 1.71 11.48
CA GLU A 153 5.82 1.61 10.29
C GLU A 153 5.54 0.15 9.89
N PHE A 154 4.25 -0.19 9.87
CA PHE A 154 3.73 -1.50 9.44
C PHE A 154 2.81 -1.43 8.22
N ALA A 155 2.74 -0.26 7.57
CA ALA A 155 1.85 0.02 6.44
C ALA A 155 0.39 -0.39 6.75
N GLY A 156 -0.27 -1.09 5.81
CA GLY A 156 -1.64 -1.56 5.93
C GLY A 156 -1.74 -3.03 6.36
N MET A 157 -0.87 -3.52 7.26
CA MET A 157 -0.89 -4.94 7.64
C MET A 157 -2.25 -5.40 8.18
N CYS A 158 -2.96 -4.53 8.89
CA CYS A 158 -4.35 -4.79 9.30
C CYS A 158 -5.31 -4.97 8.11
N GLU A 159 -5.14 -4.24 7.00
CA GLU A 159 -5.90 -4.44 5.76
C GLU A 159 -5.57 -5.80 5.15
N ALA A 160 -4.29 -6.11 4.96
CA ALA A 160 -3.85 -7.35 4.33
C ALA A 160 -4.33 -8.60 5.09
N LEU A 161 -4.29 -8.57 6.42
CA LEU A 161 -4.79 -9.67 7.25
C LEU A 161 -6.32 -9.77 7.23
N ALA A 162 -7.05 -8.65 7.22
CA ALA A 162 -8.50 -8.66 7.06
C ALA A 162 -8.90 -9.23 5.70
N ASP A 163 -8.16 -8.87 4.66
CA ASP A 163 -8.32 -9.39 3.31
C ASP A 163 -8.05 -10.90 3.22
N LEU A 164 -7.03 -11.39 3.91
CA LEU A 164 -6.77 -12.82 4.02
C LEU A 164 -7.88 -13.55 4.80
N ALA A 165 -8.39 -12.94 5.87
CA ALA A 165 -9.51 -13.49 6.65
C ALA A 165 -10.76 -13.66 5.77
N ASP A 166 -11.10 -12.65 4.97
CA ASP A 166 -12.24 -12.68 4.05
C ASP A 166 -12.07 -13.76 2.97
N VAL A 167 -10.88 -13.90 2.39
CA VAL A 167 -10.59 -14.91 1.36
C VAL A 167 -10.66 -16.33 1.91
N THR A 168 -10.25 -16.53 3.16
CA THR A 168 -10.11 -17.88 3.76
C THR A 168 -11.24 -18.28 4.69
N GLY A 169 -12.07 -17.33 5.13
CA GLY A 169 -13.06 -17.53 6.19
C GLY A 169 -12.45 -17.87 7.55
N THR A 170 -11.20 -17.46 7.82
CA THR A 170 -10.48 -17.84 9.06
C THR A 170 -10.55 -16.74 10.11
N ASP A 171 -11.34 -16.96 11.17
CA ASP A 171 -11.53 -16.00 12.28
C ASP A 171 -10.23 -15.59 12.97
N ARG A 172 -9.24 -16.50 13.06
CA ARG A 172 -7.93 -16.19 13.66
C ARG A 172 -7.23 -15.05 12.93
N TYR A 173 -7.32 -14.99 11.60
CA TYR A 173 -6.69 -13.95 10.81
C TYR A 173 -7.41 -12.61 11.00
N ALA A 174 -8.73 -12.63 11.18
CA ALA A 174 -9.49 -11.44 11.53
C ALA A 174 -9.12 -10.92 12.93
N ALA A 175 -8.91 -11.82 13.90
CA ALA A 175 -8.43 -11.45 15.24
C ALA A 175 -7.01 -10.84 15.17
N LEU A 176 -6.10 -11.45 14.42
CA LEU A 176 -4.75 -10.93 14.19
C LEU A 176 -4.77 -9.57 13.47
N ALA A 177 -5.64 -9.37 12.49
CA ALA A 177 -5.83 -8.10 11.79
C ALA A 177 -6.19 -6.96 12.77
N ARG A 178 -7.03 -7.25 13.78
CA ARG A 178 -7.39 -6.29 14.83
C ARG A 178 -6.24 -5.97 15.78
N ARG A 179 -5.28 -6.87 15.97
CA ARG A 179 -4.08 -6.57 16.77
C ARG A 179 -3.23 -5.47 16.15
N PHE A 180 -3.24 -5.33 14.81
CA PHE A 180 -2.56 -4.26 14.07
C PHE A 180 -3.33 -2.90 14.05
N LEU A 181 -4.22 -2.68 15.00
CA LEU A 181 -4.86 -1.38 15.22
C LEU A 181 -4.01 -0.53 16.18
N ASP A 182 -3.14 0.32 15.64
CA ASP A 182 -2.38 1.30 16.42
C ASP A 182 -3.32 2.24 17.19
N GLN A 183 -3.41 2.04 18.50
CA GLN A 183 -4.34 2.76 19.37
C GLN A 183 -3.96 4.23 19.50
N SER A 184 -2.69 4.55 19.34
CA SER A 184 -2.20 5.92 19.46
C SER A 184 -2.66 6.85 18.35
N LEU A 185 -2.94 6.29 17.16
CA LEU A 185 -3.59 7.00 16.07
C LEU A 185 -5.12 6.82 16.15
N LEU A 186 -5.59 5.61 16.39
CA LEU A 186 -7.03 5.31 16.35
C LEU A 186 -7.83 6.07 17.41
N LEU A 187 -7.36 6.11 18.66
CA LEU A 187 -8.12 6.71 19.77
C LEU A 187 -8.37 8.22 19.54
N PRO A 188 -7.37 9.05 19.20
CA PRO A 188 -7.63 10.45 18.83
C PRO A 188 -8.59 10.61 17.65
N LEU A 189 -8.49 9.76 16.63
CA LEU A 189 -9.39 9.84 15.47
C LEU A 189 -10.85 9.51 15.83
N ARG A 190 -11.08 8.57 16.76
CA ARG A 190 -12.43 8.27 17.29
C ARG A 190 -13.02 9.43 18.10
N GLU A 191 -12.17 10.25 18.70
CA GLU A 191 -12.54 11.46 19.42
C GLU A 191 -12.60 12.70 18.52
N HIS A 192 -12.43 12.53 17.20
CA HIS A 192 -12.35 13.62 16.22
C HIS A 192 -11.27 14.65 16.57
N ARG A 193 -10.15 14.17 17.14
CA ARG A 193 -8.97 14.98 17.44
C ARG A 193 -7.91 14.78 16.36
N ASP A 194 -7.54 15.86 15.70
CA ASP A 194 -6.41 15.91 14.76
C ASP A 194 -5.10 15.95 15.54
N VAL A 195 -4.31 14.88 15.44
CA VAL A 195 -2.98 14.72 16.05
C VAL A 195 -1.88 14.55 15.00
N LEU A 196 -2.17 14.90 13.75
CA LEU A 196 -1.36 14.48 12.59
C LEU A 196 -0.11 15.33 12.37
N ASP A 197 0.01 16.50 13.00
CA ASP A 197 1.15 17.40 12.83
C ASP A 197 2.48 16.67 13.08
N GLY A 198 3.37 16.73 12.10
CA GLY A 198 4.71 16.13 12.14
C GLY A 198 4.74 14.62 11.96
N MET A 199 3.60 13.92 11.83
CA MET A 199 3.59 12.48 11.58
C MET A 199 4.00 12.16 10.13
N HIS A 200 4.68 11.03 9.94
CA HIS A 200 4.97 10.51 8.60
C HIS A 200 3.67 10.12 7.88
N ALA A 201 3.40 10.75 6.74
CA ALA A 201 2.08 10.76 6.11
C ALA A 201 1.68 9.37 5.57
N ASN A 202 2.56 8.73 4.80
CA ASN A 202 2.27 7.46 4.14
C ASN A 202 2.01 6.33 5.14
N THR A 203 2.72 6.34 6.27
CA THR A 203 2.47 5.41 7.38
C THR A 203 1.05 5.56 7.91
N GLN A 204 0.61 6.78 8.22
CA GLN A 204 -0.72 6.97 8.83
C GLN A 204 -1.84 6.66 7.85
N ILE A 205 -1.66 7.00 6.57
CA ILE A 205 -2.65 6.73 5.53
C ILE A 205 -2.88 5.23 5.40
N ALA A 206 -1.80 4.43 5.32
CA ALA A 206 -1.91 2.98 5.21
C ALA A 206 -2.61 2.34 6.43
N LYS A 207 -2.33 2.82 7.65
CA LYS A 207 -3.05 2.40 8.87
C LYS A 207 -4.56 2.67 8.75
N VAL A 208 -4.92 3.87 8.31
CA VAL A 208 -6.32 4.30 8.22
C VAL A 208 -7.09 3.58 7.09
N VAL A 209 -6.43 3.21 5.99
CA VAL A 209 -7.02 2.32 4.98
C VAL A 209 -7.42 0.99 5.64
N GLY A 210 -6.54 0.42 6.46
CA GLY A 210 -6.84 -0.78 7.23
C GLY A 210 -7.98 -0.60 8.24
N TYR A 211 -8.09 0.56 8.89
CA TYR A 211 -9.23 0.87 9.78
C TYR A 211 -10.55 0.87 9.00
N GLN A 212 -10.58 1.52 7.83
CA GLN A 212 -11.75 1.51 6.96
C GLN A 212 -12.14 0.08 6.56
N ARG A 213 -11.16 -0.73 6.14
CA ARG A 213 -11.40 -2.12 5.74
C ARG A 213 -11.94 -2.97 6.88
N LEU A 214 -11.32 -2.91 8.06
CA LEU A 214 -11.79 -3.62 9.25
C LEU A 214 -13.18 -3.16 9.68
N GLY A 215 -13.48 -1.87 9.55
CA GLY A 215 -14.82 -1.33 9.80
C GLY A 215 -15.89 -1.80 8.80
N GLU A 216 -15.49 -2.15 7.56
CA GLU A 216 -16.38 -2.75 6.57
C GLU A 216 -16.63 -4.25 6.84
N VAL A 217 -15.56 -5.01 7.12
CA VAL A 217 -15.67 -6.46 7.39
C VAL A 217 -16.37 -6.75 8.71
N GLY A 218 -16.00 -6.02 9.76
CA GLY A 218 -16.54 -6.24 11.11
C GLY A 218 -17.81 -5.46 11.43
N ASP A 219 -18.37 -4.72 10.46
CA ASP A 219 -19.46 -3.75 10.63
C ASP A 219 -19.24 -2.77 11.81
N ASP A 220 -18.01 -2.35 12.06
CA ASP A 220 -17.68 -1.42 13.14
C ASP A 220 -17.88 0.04 12.65
N PRO A 221 -18.92 0.75 13.11
CA PRO A 221 -19.15 2.14 12.71
C PRO A 221 -18.08 3.10 13.27
N GLY A 222 -17.45 2.78 14.40
CA GLY A 222 -16.41 3.60 15.01
C GLY A 222 -15.12 3.62 14.19
N LEU A 223 -14.70 2.48 13.63
CA LEU A 223 -13.56 2.43 12.71
C LEU A 223 -13.84 3.20 11.41
N ARG A 224 -15.04 3.05 10.84
CA ARG A 224 -15.46 3.79 9.63
C ARG A 224 -15.55 5.30 9.86
N ASP A 225 -15.97 5.71 11.06
CA ASP A 225 -16.05 7.10 11.45
C ASP A 225 -14.66 7.73 11.67
N ALA A 226 -13.76 7.03 12.38
CA ALA A 226 -12.37 7.44 12.54
C ALA A 226 -11.65 7.61 11.18
N ALA A 227 -11.82 6.65 10.26
CA ALA A 227 -11.25 6.74 8.92
C ALA A 227 -11.84 7.91 8.11
N ARG A 228 -13.14 8.15 8.24
CA ARG A 228 -13.81 9.31 7.62
C ARG A 228 -13.28 10.63 8.18
N PHE A 229 -13.11 10.75 9.50
CA PHE A 229 -12.56 11.95 10.14
C PHE A 229 -11.14 12.22 9.66
N PHE A 230 -10.27 11.21 9.62
CA PHE A 230 -8.92 11.32 9.05
C PHE A 230 -8.94 11.81 7.60
N TRP A 231 -9.77 11.20 6.74
CA TRP A 231 -9.89 11.59 5.34
C TRP A 231 -10.35 13.05 5.18
N GLN A 232 -11.35 13.49 5.96
CA GLN A 232 -11.81 14.88 5.93
C GLN A 232 -10.71 15.84 6.40
N THR A 233 -9.97 15.47 7.42
CA THR A 233 -8.86 16.28 7.97
C THR A 233 -7.76 16.45 6.94
N MET A 234 -7.30 15.36 6.35
CA MET A 234 -6.27 15.35 5.30
C MET A 234 -6.69 16.20 4.09
N THR A 235 -7.85 15.89 3.52
CA THR A 235 -8.30 16.48 2.26
C THR A 235 -8.68 17.96 2.36
N ARG A 236 -9.10 18.43 3.54
CA ARG A 236 -9.49 19.83 3.75
C ARG A 236 -8.36 20.72 4.22
N HIS A 237 -7.39 20.18 4.96
CA HIS A 237 -6.40 20.98 5.68
C HIS A 237 -4.94 20.71 5.29
N ARG A 238 -4.66 19.65 4.52
CA ARG A 238 -3.29 19.17 4.26
C ARG A 238 -3.04 18.70 2.81
N THR A 239 -3.99 18.93 1.91
CA THR A 239 -3.91 18.52 0.50
C THR A 239 -3.70 19.71 -0.43
N PHE A 240 -2.69 19.62 -1.31
CA PHE A 240 -2.41 20.60 -2.35
C PHE A 240 -3.40 20.52 -3.51
N SER A 241 -3.39 21.51 -4.40
CA SER A 241 -4.29 21.58 -5.56
C SER A 241 -4.18 20.37 -6.50
N PHE A 242 -3.01 19.72 -6.55
CA PHE A 242 -2.73 18.49 -7.29
C PHE A 242 -2.95 17.23 -6.43
N GLY A 243 -3.78 17.22 -5.39
CA GLY A 243 -4.15 16.01 -4.65
C GLY A 243 -3.08 15.45 -3.68
N GLY A 244 -1.79 15.74 -3.89
CA GLY A 244 -0.72 15.37 -2.96
C GLY A 244 -0.85 16.03 -1.58
N ASN A 245 -0.12 15.51 -0.60
CA ASN A 245 -0.04 16.02 0.77
C ASN A 245 1.39 15.83 1.29
N SER A 246 1.67 16.27 2.53
CA SER A 246 2.98 16.15 3.23
C SER A 246 4.12 16.94 2.61
N VAL A 247 5.11 17.35 3.41
CA VAL A 247 6.36 18.00 2.98
C VAL A 247 7.52 17.21 3.58
N ARG A 248 8.47 16.76 2.75
CA ARG A 248 9.52 15.82 3.16
C ARG A 248 8.95 14.62 3.89
N GLU A 249 7.88 14.03 3.34
CA GLU A 249 7.20 12.83 3.87
C GLU A 249 6.35 13.03 5.13
N HIS A 250 6.40 14.22 5.75
CA HIS A 250 5.75 14.50 7.02
C HIS A 250 4.60 15.49 6.85
N LEU A 251 3.54 15.32 7.63
CA LEU A 251 2.39 16.21 7.63
C LEU A 251 2.79 17.54 8.25
N HIS A 252 2.83 18.60 7.44
CA HIS A 252 3.02 19.98 7.91
C HIS A 252 1.87 20.40 8.83
N PRO A 253 2.02 21.42 9.70
CA PRO A 253 0.94 21.87 10.58
C PRO A 253 -0.36 22.16 9.82
N ARG A 254 -1.50 21.95 10.49
CA ARG A 254 -2.83 22.15 9.91
C ARG A 254 -2.96 23.54 9.29
N ASP A 255 -3.41 23.59 8.03
CA ASP A 255 -3.61 24.83 7.26
C ASP A 255 -2.33 25.67 6.99
N ASP A 256 -1.14 25.18 7.38
CA ASP A 256 0.15 25.85 7.13
C ASP A 256 0.95 25.15 6.02
N PHE A 257 0.87 25.69 4.81
CA PHE A 257 1.56 25.18 3.63
C PHE A 257 2.90 25.88 3.37
N ALA A 258 3.38 26.77 4.25
CA ALA A 258 4.54 27.60 3.98
C ALA A 258 5.80 26.76 3.70
N SER A 259 5.99 25.67 4.44
CA SER A 259 7.14 24.77 4.30
C SER A 259 7.26 24.10 2.92
N ALA A 260 6.16 24.02 2.16
CA ALA A 260 6.17 23.52 0.79
C ALA A 260 6.77 24.50 -0.24
N LEU A 261 6.87 25.78 0.13
CA LEU A 261 7.30 26.87 -0.74
C LEU A 261 8.75 27.34 -0.46
N VAL A 262 9.33 26.95 0.68
CA VAL A 262 10.65 27.40 1.11
C VAL A 262 11.77 26.65 0.38
N ALA A 263 12.84 27.37 0.07
CA ALA A 263 14.13 26.82 -0.36
C ALA A 263 14.97 26.42 0.84
N GLY A 264 15.22 25.14 1.07
CA GLY A 264 16.46 24.74 1.72
C GLY A 264 17.58 24.64 0.68
N GLY A 265 18.80 24.45 1.17
CA GLY A 265 20.03 24.64 0.41
C GLY A 265 20.28 23.63 -0.74
N PRO A 266 21.54 23.44 -1.15
CA PRO A 266 21.90 22.71 -2.38
C PRO A 266 21.50 21.21 -2.45
N ARG A 267 20.77 20.67 -1.46
CA ARG A 267 20.36 19.25 -1.35
C ARG A 267 18.83 19.05 -1.27
N ASP A 268 18.05 20.07 -1.63
CA ASP A 268 16.60 20.09 -1.41
C ASP A 268 15.79 19.40 -2.51
N LEU A 269 16.01 18.09 -2.68
CA LEU A 269 15.15 17.22 -3.49
C LEU A 269 13.87 16.77 -2.76
N GLN A 270 13.59 17.31 -1.57
CA GLN A 270 12.68 16.72 -0.58
C GLN A 270 11.24 17.27 -0.61
N HIS A 271 10.84 17.95 -1.68
CA HIS A 271 9.56 18.65 -1.68
C HIS A 271 8.39 17.75 -2.14
N LEU A 272 7.61 17.31 -1.14
CA LEU A 272 6.27 16.71 -1.20
C LEU A 272 6.19 15.24 -1.64
N GLN A 273 5.88 14.34 -0.69
CA GLN A 273 5.63 12.94 -1.00
C GLN A 273 4.21 12.77 -1.53
N HIS A 274 4.09 11.98 -2.59
CA HIS A 274 2.80 11.49 -3.03
C HIS A 274 2.33 10.40 -2.07
N ALA A 275 1.40 10.71 -1.19
CA ALA A 275 0.61 9.67 -0.56
C ALA A 275 -0.46 9.23 -1.55
N GLN A 276 -0.20 8.11 -2.22
CA GLN A 276 -1.24 7.43 -2.96
C GLN A 276 -2.14 6.77 -1.94
N ALA A 277 -3.28 7.41 -1.67
CA ALA A 277 -4.37 6.68 -1.06
C ALA A 277 -4.74 5.56 -2.04
N GLU A 278 -4.49 4.31 -1.64
CA GLU A 278 -5.11 3.12 -2.24
C GLU A 278 -6.59 3.44 -2.52
N PRO A 279 -7.06 3.35 -3.78
CA PRO A 279 -8.44 3.69 -4.15
C PRO A 279 -9.52 2.93 -3.35
N ARG A 280 -9.13 1.83 -2.70
CA ARG A 280 -9.94 1.05 -1.75
C ARG A 280 -10.34 1.83 -0.48
N ALA A 281 -9.57 2.86 -0.08
CA ALA A 281 -9.75 3.60 1.17
C ALA A 281 -10.91 4.61 1.18
N VAL A 282 -11.54 4.90 0.02
CA VAL A 282 -12.63 5.87 -0.03
C VAL A 282 -13.95 5.15 0.26
N PRO A 283 -14.68 5.51 1.35
CA PRO A 283 -15.91 4.81 1.72
C PRO A 283 -16.89 4.74 0.55
N ARG A 284 -17.39 3.54 0.22
CA ARG A 284 -18.43 3.32 -0.80
C ARG A 284 -19.70 4.18 -0.57
N ARG A 285 -19.91 4.66 0.67
CA ARG A 285 -21.07 5.48 1.10
C ARG A 285 -20.77 6.94 1.46
N ALA A 286 -19.65 7.54 1.04
CA ALA A 286 -19.45 8.97 1.26
C ALA A 286 -20.28 9.82 0.29
N GLY A 287 -21.15 10.68 0.85
CA GLY A 287 -22.11 11.57 0.18
C GLY A 287 -21.73 12.12 -1.20
N ARG A 288 -22.74 12.11 -2.08
CA ARG A 288 -22.79 12.17 -3.54
C ARG A 288 -21.99 13.24 -4.32
N ARG A 289 -21.18 14.14 -3.75
CA ARG A 289 -20.43 15.16 -4.54
C ARG A 289 -18.98 15.43 -4.11
N GLY A 290 -18.68 15.51 -2.80
CA GLY A 290 -17.32 15.82 -2.31
C GLY A 290 -16.32 14.66 -2.45
N ALA A 291 -16.78 13.43 -2.24
CA ALA A 291 -15.96 12.23 -2.46
C ALA A 291 -15.63 11.99 -3.94
N ARG A 292 -16.47 12.47 -4.87
CA ARG A 292 -16.24 12.34 -6.31
C ARG A 292 -15.15 13.28 -6.81
N SER A 293 -15.07 14.52 -6.30
CA SER A 293 -14.06 15.50 -6.72
C SER A 293 -12.65 15.19 -6.21
N LEU A 294 -12.53 14.45 -5.11
CA LEU A 294 -11.24 13.98 -4.56
C LEU A 294 -10.83 12.62 -5.15
N ARG A 295 -11.76 11.66 -5.34
CA ARG A 295 -11.53 10.47 -6.19
C ARG A 295 -11.05 10.87 -7.59
N ALA A 296 -11.58 11.98 -8.11
CA ALA A 296 -11.21 12.55 -9.40
C ALA A 296 -9.91 13.36 -9.40
N ARG A 297 -9.32 13.65 -8.23
CA ARG A 297 -8.00 14.29 -8.13
C ARG A 297 -6.96 13.22 -7.82
N ASP A 298 -7.20 12.37 -6.83
CA ASP A 298 -6.34 11.24 -6.45
C ASP A 298 -6.20 10.17 -7.57
N GLY A 299 -7.20 10.04 -8.45
CA GLY A 299 -7.18 9.16 -9.63
C GLY A 299 -6.70 9.82 -10.92
N GLN A 300 -6.35 11.11 -10.92
CA GLN A 300 -5.66 11.73 -12.05
C GLN A 300 -4.17 11.46 -11.90
N PRO A 301 -3.49 10.95 -12.93
CA PRO A 301 -2.04 10.90 -12.88
C PRO A 301 -1.51 12.35 -12.86
N HIS A 302 -1.15 12.83 -11.68
CA HIS A 302 -0.53 14.14 -11.50
C HIS A 302 0.78 14.19 -12.28
N PRO A 303 1.05 15.32 -12.96
CA PRO A 303 1.41 15.38 -14.37
C PRO A 303 2.39 14.27 -14.73
N VAL A 304 1.83 13.34 -15.50
CA VAL A 304 2.43 12.15 -16.09
C VAL A 304 3.82 12.50 -16.63
N VAL A 305 4.86 12.09 -15.89
CA VAL A 305 6.06 11.62 -16.57
C VAL A 305 5.60 10.36 -17.32
N PRO A 306 5.75 10.27 -18.64
CA PRO A 306 5.40 9.05 -19.37
C PRO A 306 6.01 7.84 -18.66
N ALA A 307 5.29 6.72 -18.54
CA ALA A 307 5.83 5.54 -17.85
C ALA A 307 7.20 5.09 -18.39
N SER A 308 7.47 5.39 -19.67
CA SER A 308 8.76 5.18 -20.34
C SER A 308 9.94 6.01 -19.78
N GLN A 309 9.67 7.05 -18.99
CA GLN A 309 10.67 7.96 -18.42
C GLN A 309 10.91 7.71 -16.91
N GLY A 310 10.19 6.78 -16.29
CA GLY A 310 10.37 6.41 -14.87
C GLY A 310 9.33 6.99 -13.93
N LEU A 311 9.50 6.71 -12.64
CA LEU A 311 8.55 7.04 -11.57
C LEU A 311 9.08 8.17 -10.69
N VAL A 312 8.20 9.07 -10.27
CA VAL A 312 8.56 10.24 -9.47
C VAL A 312 8.35 9.95 -7.98
N TYR A 313 9.33 10.34 -7.16
CA TYR A 313 9.18 10.33 -5.70
C TYR A 313 8.55 11.62 -5.18
N PHE A 314 9.25 12.74 -5.39
CA PHE A 314 8.85 14.06 -4.91
C PHE A 314 8.32 14.94 -6.05
N THR A 315 7.18 15.58 -5.81
CA THR A 315 6.57 16.53 -6.75
C THR A 315 6.58 17.93 -6.13
N PRO A 316 7.58 18.78 -6.41
CA PRO A 316 7.69 20.09 -5.78
C PRO A 316 6.53 21.02 -6.21
N VAL A 317 5.98 21.77 -5.24
CA VAL A 317 5.08 22.92 -5.48
C VAL A 317 5.85 24.21 -5.68
N ARG A 318 7.09 24.27 -5.18
CA ARG A 318 7.99 25.41 -5.36
C ARG A 318 8.13 25.77 -6.85
N PRO A 319 7.79 27.01 -7.25
CA PRO A 319 7.99 27.48 -8.61
C PRO A 319 9.47 27.41 -9.02
N GLY A 320 9.73 26.98 -10.26
CA GLY A 320 11.08 26.91 -10.83
C GLY A 320 11.91 25.68 -10.42
N HIS A 321 11.28 24.66 -9.82
CA HIS A 321 11.95 23.38 -9.55
C HIS A 321 11.63 22.32 -10.60
N TYR A 322 12.13 21.10 -10.40
CA TYR A 322 12.08 19.97 -11.32
C TYR A 322 11.84 18.67 -10.53
N ARG A 323 11.43 17.61 -11.22
CA ARG A 323 11.20 16.29 -10.63
C ARG A 323 12.35 15.35 -10.96
N VAL A 324 12.69 14.48 -10.01
CA VAL A 324 13.58 13.35 -10.25
C VAL A 324 12.74 12.14 -10.63
N VAL A 325 13.20 11.41 -11.64
CA VAL A 325 12.57 10.20 -12.16
C VAL A 325 13.44 8.99 -11.87
N SER A 326 12.82 7.87 -11.53
CA SER A 326 13.50 6.61 -11.26
C SER A 326 14.07 5.97 -12.54
N THR A 327 15.03 5.06 -12.39
CA THR A 327 15.42 4.14 -13.47
C THR A 327 15.21 2.69 -13.03
N PRO A 328 14.83 1.77 -13.94
CA PRO A 328 14.38 0.42 -13.56
C PRO A 328 15.38 -0.41 -12.74
N GLN A 329 16.68 -0.20 -12.93
CA GLN A 329 17.72 -1.02 -12.29
C GLN A 329 18.46 -0.32 -11.14
N ASN A 330 18.18 0.96 -10.86
CA ASN A 330 18.95 1.74 -9.87
C ASN A 330 18.11 2.33 -8.74
N CYS A 331 16.78 2.32 -8.85
CA CYS A 331 15.89 3.01 -7.92
C CYS A 331 14.87 2.04 -7.33
N PHE A 332 14.96 1.81 -6.03
CA PHE A 332 14.11 0.86 -5.29
C PHE A 332 13.39 1.56 -4.15
N TRP A 333 12.78 2.70 -4.49
CA TRP A 333 12.07 3.52 -3.53
C TRP A 333 10.65 2.99 -3.26
N CYS A 334 10.02 3.40 -2.16
CA CYS A 334 8.60 3.09 -1.91
C CYS A 334 7.67 3.62 -3.02
N CYS A 335 7.97 4.81 -3.58
CA CYS A 335 7.22 5.35 -4.72
C CYS A 335 7.45 4.56 -6.02
N VAL A 336 8.61 3.89 -6.17
CA VAL A 336 8.83 2.97 -7.29
C VAL A 336 7.91 1.77 -7.13
N GLY A 337 7.89 1.16 -5.95
CA GLY A 337 7.02 0.03 -5.64
C GLY A 337 5.54 0.32 -5.94
N THR A 338 5.01 1.42 -5.37
CA THR A 338 3.62 1.83 -5.62
C THR A 338 3.38 2.17 -7.11
N GLY A 339 4.37 2.78 -7.76
CA GLY A 339 4.33 3.09 -9.19
C GLY A 339 4.22 1.88 -10.11
N LEU A 340 4.75 0.71 -9.71
CA LEU A 340 4.56 -0.55 -10.44
C LEU A 340 3.09 -0.99 -10.47
N GLU A 341 2.31 -0.61 -9.46
CA GLU A 341 0.91 -1.01 -9.32
C GLU A 341 -0.06 -0.02 -9.99
N ASN A 342 0.19 1.29 -9.83
CA ASN A 342 -0.75 2.33 -10.20
C ASN A 342 -1.26 2.26 -11.64
N HIS A 343 -0.36 2.02 -12.57
CA HIS A 343 -0.67 2.10 -13.99
C HIS A 343 -1.56 0.95 -14.46
N ALA A 344 -1.66 -0.12 -13.69
CA ALA A 344 -2.62 -1.21 -13.92
C ALA A 344 -4.02 -0.89 -13.39
N LYS A 345 -4.15 0.04 -12.43
CA LYS A 345 -5.39 0.31 -11.68
C LYS A 345 -6.29 1.40 -12.32
N TYR A 346 -5.87 2.07 -13.40
CA TYR A 346 -6.63 3.22 -13.96
C TYR A 346 -8.10 2.92 -14.33
N GLY A 347 -8.42 1.68 -14.67
CA GLY A 347 -9.80 1.27 -14.99
C GLY A 347 -10.73 1.12 -13.79
N GLU A 348 -10.20 0.94 -12.58
CA GLU A 348 -10.99 0.47 -11.42
C GLU A 348 -11.99 1.51 -10.90
N LEU A 349 -11.71 2.79 -11.11
CA LEU A 349 -12.55 3.91 -10.69
C LEU A 349 -13.40 4.49 -11.83
N VAL A 350 -13.35 3.89 -13.03
CA VAL A 350 -14.15 4.39 -14.16
C VAL A 350 -15.63 4.08 -13.92
N TYR A 351 -15.98 2.96 -13.32
CA TYR A 351 -17.37 2.57 -13.04
C TYR A 351 -17.53 2.18 -11.57
N THR A 352 -18.71 2.44 -11.01
CA THR A 352 -19.07 1.98 -9.66
C THR A 352 -20.46 1.34 -9.70
N THR A 353 -20.78 0.47 -8.74
CA THR A 353 -22.11 -0.15 -8.60
C THR A 353 -22.67 0.20 -7.20
N GLU A 354 -23.96 0.47 -7.10
CA GLU A 354 -24.66 0.65 -5.82
C GLU A 354 -25.87 -0.31 -5.82
N GLY A 355 -25.74 -1.43 -5.10
CA GLY A 355 -26.68 -2.56 -5.20
C GLY A 355 -26.45 -3.41 -6.45
N SER A 356 -27.51 -4.04 -6.97
CA SER A 356 -27.49 -4.82 -8.22
C SER A 356 -27.49 -3.97 -9.49
N GLU A 357 -27.57 -2.64 -9.37
CA GLU A 357 -27.54 -1.75 -10.53
C GLU A 357 -26.17 -1.07 -10.69
N PRO A 358 -25.54 -1.17 -11.88
CA PRO A 358 -24.33 -0.41 -12.17
C PRO A 358 -24.65 1.08 -12.25
N LEU A 359 -23.97 1.89 -11.43
CA LEU A 359 -23.96 3.34 -11.56
C LEU A 359 -23.11 3.71 -12.78
N ARG A 360 -23.80 3.94 -13.90
CA ARG A 360 -23.23 4.27 -15.21
C ARG A 360 -22.84 5.75 -15.34
N GLN A 361 -22.17 6.32 -14.34
CA GLN A 361 -21.57 7.66 -14.49
C GLN A 361 -20.07 7.59 -14.20
N PRO A 362 -19.22 7.71 -15.23
CA PRO A 362 -17.80 7.67 -15.02
C PRO A 362 -17.31 8.91 -14.27
N LEU A 363 -16.34 8.70 -13.38
CA LEU A 363 -15.65 9.77 -12.64
C LEU A 363 -14.88 10.71 -13.58
N HIS A 364 -14.57 10.28 -14.81
CA HIS A 364 -13.78 11.03 -15.79
C HIS A 364 -14.15 10.73 -17.25
N ARG A 365 -13.75 11.63 -18.16
CA ARG A 365 -13.76 11.40 -19.62
C ARG A 365 -12.58 10.51 -20.04
N PHE A 366 -12.48 9.29 -19.52
CA PHE A 366 -11.58 8.29 -20.08
C PHE A 366 -12.36 7.39 -21.04
N PRO A 367 -11.89 7.18 -22.28
CA PRO A 367 -12.48 6.18 -23.15
C PRO A 367 -12.25 4.79 -22.52
N ALA A 368 -13.33 4.12 -22.13
CA ALA A 368 -13.28 2.80 -21.52
C ALA A 368 -14.54 2.01 -21.90
N GLN A 369 -14.36 0.79 -22.38
CA GLN A 369 -15.47 -0.13 -22.67
C GLN A 369 -15.65 -1.08 -21.48
N PRO A 370 -16.86 -1.16 -20.87
CA PRO A 370 -17.12 -2.14 -19.84
C PRO A 370 -17.12 -3.56 -20.43
N ALA A 371 -16.57 -4.53 -19.69
CA ALA A 371 -16.68 -5.94 -20.05
C ALA A 371 -18.17 -6.35 -20.02
N ARG A 372 -18.64 -6.97 -21.12
CA ARG A 372 -20.03 -7.41 -21.30
C ARG A 372 -20.31 -8.63 -20.44
N THR A 373 -20.86 -8.46 -19.24
CA THR A 373 -21.32 -9.58 -18.40
C THR A 373 -22.82 -9.88 -18.55
N GLU A 374 -23.57 -9.08 -19.32
CA GLU A 374 -24.96 -9.39 -19.69
C GLU A 374 -25.24 -9.11 -21.18
N PRO A 375 -26.01 -9.98 -21.88
CA PRO A 375 -26.42 -9.74 -23.25
C PRO A 375 -27.49 -8.64 -23.30
N GLY A 376 -27.11 -7.41 -23.67
CA GLY A 376 -28.07 -6.35 -24.03
C GLY A 376 -27.70 -4.91 -23.65
N ALA A 377 -26.65 -4.67 -22.87
CA ALA A 377 -26.31 -3.32 -22.40
C ALA A 377 -25.19 -2.64 -23.23
N GLY A 378 -25.48 -2.27 -24.48
CA GLY A 378 -24.56 -1.47 -25.30
C GLY A 378 -24.72 0.03 -25.06
N ALA A 379 -23.63 0.72 -24.72
CA ALA A 379 -23.51 2.17 -24.88
C ALA A 379 -22.11 2.50 -25.38
N ASP A 380 -21.94 2.59 -26.70
CA ASP A 380 -20.75 3.18 -27.32
C ASP A 380 -20.80 4.70 -27.13
N ARG A 381 -19.65 5.29 -26.78
CA ARG A 381 -19.42 6.72 -26.92
C ARG A 381 -18.03 6.99 -27.46
N ASP A 382 -17.94 7.06 -28.78
CA ASP A 382 -16.93 7.86 -29.47
C ASP A 382 -17.24 9.34 -29.22
N GLY A 383 -16.48 9.99 -28.34
CA GLY A 383 -16.47 11.45 -28.24
C GLY A 383 -15.65 12.04 -29.38
N PRO A 384 -16.11 13.11 -30.05
CA PRO A 384 -15.34 13.70 -31.15
C PRO A 384 -14.04 14.31 -30.60
N VAL A 385 -12.91 13.84 -31.13
CA VAL A 385 -11.61 14.51 -31.01
C VAL A 385 -11.71 15.82 -31.79
N ARG A 386 -11.99 16.93 -31.09
CA ARG A 386 -11.76 18.26 -31.67
C ARG A 386 -10.26 18.55 -31.56
N ARG A 387 -9.66 18.78 -32.74
CA ARG A 387 -8.28 19.24 -32.92
C ARG A 387 -8.00 20.54 -32.19
#